data_AF-A0AAU3I798-F1
#
_entry.id   AF-A0AAU3I798-F1
#
_cell.length_a   1.000
_cell.length_b   1.000
_cell.length_c   1.000
_cell.angle_alpha   90.00
_cell.angle_beta   90.00
_cell.angle_gamma   90.00
#
_symmetry.space_group_name_H-M   'P 1'
#
loop_
_entity.id
_entity.type
_entity.pdbx_description
1 polymer ?
#
loop_
_entity_poly.entity_id
_entity_poly.type
_entity_poly.pdbx_seq_one_letter_code
_entity_poly.pdbx_strand_id
1 'polypeptide(L)'
;MVIPVHDVNPVRRTPYVTYALIAANVLVFLYTPGLAGSVAGDSALSQLCHLHAFMDHYAAVPQELIHHRIPRLVPTGEVGGGLHGPGCLLGPRGYDKSPPLSVLTAMFLHGSWLHLLGNMLFLLIFGNNIEDRLGHVRFTLFYVACGFAAAYGFALVNEDSGDPLIGASGAIAGVLGAYLVLYPRARVWVLVPFLVFLPLRLPAWLVLGFWFVLQAAYSSGAAVPAAGTVAYAAHVVGFLAGMLLAWPLRPGTPPPPEPRRLLFGRQARHSW
;
A
#
# COMPACT_ATOMS: atom_id res chain seq x y z
N MET A 1 -14.74 -5.20 5.37
CA MET A 1 -13.96 -4.05 4.86
C MET A 1 -14.92 -2.96 4.39
N VAL A 2 -14.64 -1.71 4.69
CA VAL A 2 -15.38 -0.55 4.20
C VAL A 2 -14.62 -0.02 2.97
N ILE A 3 -15.28 0.14 1.82
CA ILE A 3 -14.63 0.48 0.54
C ILE A 3 -14.78 1.99 0.31
N PRO A 4 -13.72 2.80 0.42
CA PRO A 4 -13.81 4.21 0.07
C PRO A 4 -14.06 4.34 -1.44
N VAL A 5 -14.93 5.27 -1.84
CA VAL A 5 -15.27 5.51 -3.26
C VAL A 5 -14.82 6.91 -3.68
N HIS A 6 -15.01 7.88 -2.81
CA HIS A 6 -14.78 9.28 -3.12
C HIS A 6 -14.63 10.08 -1.82
N ASP A 7 -13.84 11.13 -1.86
CA ASP A 7 -13.84 12.12 -0.79
C ASP A 7 -14.31 13.49 -1.28
N VAL A 8 -14.68 14.34 -0.34
CA VAL A 8 -15.38 15.60 -0.64
C VAL A 8 -14.45 16.79 -0.88
N ASN A 9 -13.13 16.57 -0.88
CA ASN A 9 -12.18 17.67 -0.99
C ASN A 9 -11.98 18.02 -2.47
N PRO A 10 -12.08 19.31 -2.83
CA PRO A 10 -11.85 19.74 -4.20
C PRO A 10 -10.35 19.70 -4.49
N VAL A 11 -9.97 18.97 -5.53
CA VAL A 11 -8.60 18.91 -6.03
C VAL A 11 -8.37 20.09 -6.97
N ARG A 12 -7.34 20.91 -6.72
CA ARG A 12 -7.02 22.09 -7.56
C ARG A 12 -5.96 21.80 -8.62
N ARG A 13 -5.13 20.78 -8.41
CA ARG A 13 -4.06 20.34 -9.31
C ARG A 13 -4.30 18.92 -9.80
N THR A 14 -4.05 18.68 -11.08
CA THR A 14 -4.08 17.31 -11.62
C THR A 14 -3.03 16.44 -10.90
N PRO A 15 -3.39 15.31 -10.28
CA PRO A 15 -2.48 14.52 -9.46
C PRO A 15 -1.62 13.56 -10.30
N TYR A 16 -0.70 14.14 -11.09
CA TYR A 16 0.15 13.39 -12.02
C TYR A 16 1.00 12.33 -11.35
N VAL A 17 1.55 12.61 -10.16
CA VAL A 17 2.40 11.65 -9.45
C VAL A 17 1.56 10.48 -8.95
N THR A 18 0.38 10.73 -8.42
CA THR A 18 -0.57 9.67 -8.01
C THR A 18 -0.88 8.75 -9.19
N TYR A 19 -1.19 9.30 -10.37
CA TYR A 19 -1.44 8.51 -11.58
C TYR A 19 -0.20 7.76 -12.06
N ALA A 20 0.97 8.39 -12.04
CA ALA A 20 2.22 7.75 -12.44
C ALA A 20 2.59 6.58 -11.51
N LEU A 21 2.41 6.75 -10.19
CA LEU A 21 2.59 5.69 -9.21
C LEU A 21 1.62 4.53 -9.48
N ILE A 22 0.34 4.82 -9.71
CA ILE A 22 -0.65 3.79 -10.02
C ILE A 22 -0.26 3.02 -11.28
N ALA A 23 0.08 3.74 -12.36
CA ALA A 23 0.50 3.12 -13.61
C ALA A 23 1.75 2.24 -13.43
N ALA A 24 2.76 2.73 -12.72
CA ALA A 24 3.98 1.98 -12.42
C ALA A 24 3.69 0.69 -11.63
N ASN A 25 2.84 0.76 -10.60
CA ASN A 25 2.43 -0.42 -9.82
C ASN A 25 1.71 -1.46 -10.68
N VAL A 26 0.79 -1.01 -11.56
CA VAL A 26 0.08 -1.90 -12.48
C VAL A 26 1.07 -2.55 -13.48
N LEU A 27 1.98 -1.78 -14.06
CA LEU A 27 2.97 -2.30 -15.01
C LEU A 27 3.90 -3.33 -14.36
N VAL A 28 4.43 -3.03 -13.18
CA VAL A 28 5.30 -3.96 -12.43
C VAL A 28 4.54 -5.24 -12.06
N PHE A 29 3.28 -5.12 -11.62
CA PHE A 29 2.46 -6.28 -11.31
C PHE A 29 2.20 -7.17 -12.53
N LEU A 30 1.92 -6.58 -13.70
CA LEU A 30 1.74 -7.34 -14.94
C LEU A 30 3.03 -8.01 -15.43
N TYR A 31 4.19 -7.44 -15.11
CA TYR A 31 5.50 -8.01 -15.44
C TYR A 31 5.96 -9.07 -14.42
N THR A 32 5.38 -9.11 -13.23
CA THR A 32 5.77 -10.05 -12.17
C THR A 32 5.47 -11.50 -12.61
N PRO A 33 6.46 -12.42 -12.54
CA PRO A 33 6.25 -13.83 -12.88
C PRO A 33 5.13 -14.45 -12.06
N GLY A 34 4.32 -15.32 -12.68
CA GLY A 34 3.16 -15.98 -12.06
C GLY A 34 1.83 -15.64 -12.72
N LEU A 35 1.65 -14.43 -13.25
CA LEU A 35 0.46 -14.10 -14.06
C LEU A 35 0.62 -14.56 -15.52
N ALA A 36 1.82 -14.44 -16.08
CA ALA A 36 2.12 -14.80 -17.48
C ALA A 36 2.37 -16.30 -17.70
N GLY A 37 2.97 -17.01 -16.73
CA GLY A 37 3.32 -18.44 -16.87
C GLY A 37 2.10 -19.36 -17.03
N SER A 38 0.95 -18.94 -16.50
CA SER A 38 -0.32 -19.66 -16.70
C SER A 38 -0.80 -19.65 -18.16
N VAL A 39 -0.38 -18.65 -18.95
CA VAL A 39 -0.68 -18.56 -20.39
C VAL A 39 0.35 -19.32 -21.22
N ALA A 40 1.59 -19.42 -20.74
CA ALA A 40 2.69 -20.13 -21.42
C ALA A 40 2.65 -21.66 -21.24
N GLY A 41 1.77 -22.18 -20.38
CA GLY A 41 1.64 -23.62 -20.13
C GLY A 41 2.62 -24.17 -19.08
N ASP A 42 3.26 -23.31 -18.30
CA ASP A 42 4.20 -23.72 -17.25
C ASP A 42 3.49 -24.46 -16.12
N SER A 43 4.15 -25.46 -15.54
CA SER A 43 3.64 -26.13 -14.33
C SER A 43 3.52 -25.14 -13.16
N ALA A 44 2.54 -25.36 -12.27
CA ALA A 44 2.34 -24.51 -11.09
C ALA A 44 3.61 -24.40 -10.22
N LEU A 45 4.41 -25.47 -10.16
CA LEU A 45 5.68 -25.46 -9.43
C LEU A 45 6.74 -24.59 -10.12
N SER A 46 6.85 -24.64 -11.45
CA SER A 46 7.76 -23.77 -12.20
C SER A 46 7.42 -22.29 -12.00
N GLN A 47 6.13 -21.95 -12.07
CA GLN A 47 5.66 -20.59 -11.83
C GLN A 47 5.99 -20.11 -10.41
N LEU A 48 5.80 -20.98 -9.41
CA LEU A 48 6.16 -20.69 -8.03
C LEU A 48 7.67 -20.41 -7.87
N CYS A 49 8.52 -21.23 -8.50
CA CYS A 49 9.96 -21.06 -8.40
C CYS A 49 10.44 -19.78 -9.08
N HIS A 50 9.91 -19.45 -10.26
CA HIS A 50 10.19 -18.16 -10.92
C HIS A 50 9.73 -16.98 -10.07
N LEU A 51 8.55 -17.06 -9.46
CA LEU A 51 8.06 -16.02 -8.55
C LEU A 51 8.96 -15.88 -7.32
N HIS A 52 9.40 -16.98 -6.70
CA HIS A 52 10.32 -16.94 -5.56
C HIS A 52 11.65 -16.30 -5.90
N ALA A 53 12.27 -16.67 -7.03
CA ALA A 53 13.52 -16.05 -7.49
C ALA A 53 13.35 -14.55 -7.78
N PHE A 54 12.22 -14.17 -8.38
CA PHE A 54 11.89 -12.77 -8.65
C PHE A 54 11.70 -11.96 -7.35
N MET A 55 10.99 -12.52 -6.37
CA MET A 55 10.79 -11.87 -5.08
C MET A 55 12.10 -11.76 -4.29
N ASP A 56 12.95 -12.80 -4.32
CA ASP A 56 14.28 -12.74 -3.69
C ASP A 56 15.14 -11.61 -4.28
N HIS A 57 15.09 -11.41 -5.60
CA HIS A 57 15.81 -10.31 -6.24
C HIS A 57 15.25 -8.93 -5.86
N TYR A 58 13.94 -8.71 -6.03
CA TYR A 58 13.36 -7.36 -6.04
C TYR A 58 12.64 -6.94 -4.76
N ALA A 59 12.28 -7.87 -3.87
CA ALA A 59 11.61 -7.53 -2.62
C ALA A 59 12.59 -7.06 -1.55
N ALA A 60 12.05 -6.32 -0.57
CA ALA A 60 12.76 -5.94 0.62
C ALA A 60 12.68 -7.11 1.61
N VAL A 61 13.80 -7.58 2.12
CA VAL A 61 13.83 -8.68 3.09
C VAL A 61 14.33 -8.13 4.42
N PRO A 62 13.59 -8.26 5.52
CA PRO A 62 13.97 -7.73 6.84
C PRO A 62 15.40 -8.06 7.26
N GLN A 63 15.79 -9.33 7.21
CA GLN A 63 17.15 -9.74 7.57
C GLN A 63 18.24 -9.11 6.70
N GLU A 64 17.97 -8.86 5.42
CA GLU A 64 18.93 -8.21 4.53
C GLU A 64 19.05 -6.71 4.81
N LEU A 65 17.93 -6.06 5.17
CA LEU A 65 17.89 -4.65 5.52
C LEU A 65 18.64 -4.36 6.82
N ILE A 66 18.48 -5.21 7.84
CA ILE A 66 19.05 -5.01 9.17
C ILE A 66 20.50 -5.50 9.23
N HIS A 67 20.77 -6.71 8.77
CA HIS A 67 22.08 -7.32 8.92
C HIS A 67 23.03 -7.03 7.77
N HIS A 68 22.53 -6.46 6.67
CA HIS A 68 23.29 -6.21 5.43
C HIS A 68 23.94 -7.48 4.86
N ARG A 69 23.30 -8.63 5.07
CA ARG A 69 23.75 -9.94 4.56
C ARG A 69 22.70 -10.54 3.67
N ILE A 70 23.07 -10.75 2.42
CA ILE A 70 22.24 -11.45 1.45
C ILE A 70 22.69 -12.93 1.42
N PRO A 71 21.77 -13.91 1.44
CA PRO A 71 22.11 -15.32 1.37
C PRO A 71 23.03 -15.65 0.18
N ARG A 72 23.98 -16.58 0.38
CA ARG A 72 24.86 -17.05 -0.71
C ARG A 72 24.12 -17.92 -1.71
N LEU A 73 23.16 -18.68 -1.22
CA LEU A 73 22.28 -19.56 -1.99
C LEU A 73 20.90 -18.92 -2.03
N VAL A 74 20.38 -18.69 -3.24
CA VAL A 74 19.07 -18.09 -3.48
C VAL A 74 18.29 -18.96 -4.47
N PRO A 75 16.95 -18.84 -4.53
CA PRO A 75 16.16 -19.53 -5.54
C PRO A 75 16.62 -19.16 -6.95
N THR A 76 16.93 -20.15 -7.79
CA THR A 76 17.37 -19.92 -9.18
C THR A 76 16.19 -19.67 -10.13
N GLY A 77 14.98 -20.04 -9.71
CA GLY A 77 13.78 -20.05 -10.54
C GLY A 77 13.52 -21.39 -11.21
N GLU A 78 14.49 -22.29 -11.19
CA GLU A 78 14.37 -23.60 -11.81
C GLU A 78 13.76 -24.64 -10.85
N VAL A 79 13.04 -25.60 -11.42
CA VAL A 79 12.54 -26.77 -10.69
C VAL A 79 13.61 -27.86 -10.70
N GLY A 80 13.86 -28.47 -9.55
CA GLY A 80 14.76 -29.61 -9.43
C GLY A 80 14.23 -30.68 -8.50
N GLY A 81 14.81 -31.88 -8.60
CA GLY A 81 14.48 -33.00 -7.73
C GLY A 81 15.34 -33.00 -6.47
N GLY A 82 14.70 -32.98 -5.30
CA GLY A 82 15.34 -33.16 -4.00
C GLY A 82 14.86 -34.43 -3.28
N LEU A 83 15.44 -34.67 -2.09
CA LEU A 83 15.08 -35.79 -1.20
C LEU A 83 13.60 -35.80 -0.79
N HIS A 84 12.91 -34.66 -0.86
CA HIS A 84 11.50 -34.50 -0.51
C HIS A 84 10.57 -34.31 -1.73
N GLY A 85 11.05 -34.66 -2.93
CA GLY A 85 10.33 -34.47 -4.18
C GLY A 85 10.76 -33.21 -4.96
N PRO A 86 10.01 -32.84 -6.00
CA PRO A 86 10.34 -31.69 -6.82
C PRO A 86 10.12 -30.38 -6.06
N GLY A 87 11.08 -29.46 -6.15
CA GLY A 87 11.08 -28.16 -5.47
C GLY A 87 11.92 -27.13 -6.21
N CYS A 88 12.02 -25.93 -5.66
CA CYS A 88 12.82 -24.86 -6.26
C CYS A 88 14.31 -25.07 -5.97
N LEU A 89 15.12 -25.04 -7.02
CA LEU A 89 16.57 -25.15 -6.91
C LEU A 89 17.15 -23.89 -6.25
N LEU A 90 18.11 -24.11 -5.35
CA LEU A 90 18.92 -23.06 -4.77
C LEU A 90 20.29 -23.08 -5.42
N GLY A 91 20.81 -21.91 -5.77
CA GLY A 91 22.10 -21.77 -6.44
C GLY A 91 22.81 -20.47 -6.04
N PRO A 92 24.08 -20.31 -6.46
CA PRO A 92 24.80 -19.06 -6.29
C PRO A 92 24.03 -17.89 -6.92
N ARG A 93 24.08 -16.72 -6.29
CA ARG A 93 23.45 -15.50 -6.81
C ARG A 93 24.04 -15.09 -8.16
N GLY A 94 23.17 -14.90 -9.15
CA GLY A 94 23.51 -14.35 -10.46
C GLY A 94 23.25 -12.86 -10.62
N TYR A 95 22.92 -12.15 -9.52
CA TYR A 95 22.60 -10.72 -9.51
C TYR A 95 23.18 -10.02 -8.29
N ASP A 96 23.39 -8.72 -8.44
CA ASP A 96 23.70 -7.82 -7.35
C ASP A 96 22.41 -7.20 -6.80
N LYS A 97 22.23 -7.24 -5.49
CA LYS A 97 21.11 -6.62 -4.79
C LYS A 97 21.65 -5.68 -3.73
N SER A 98 21.09 -4.47 -3.68
CA SER A 98 21.34 -3.52 -2.60
C SER A 98 20.13 -3.53 -1.67
N PRO A 99 20.25 -4.02 -0.42
CA PRO A 99 19.11 -4.09 0.48
C PRO A 99 18.41 -2.73 0.69
N PRO A 100 19.14 -1.60 0.88
CA PRO A 100 18.47 -0.30 1.00
C PRO A 100 17.69 0.11 -0.26
N LEU A 101 18.20 -0.20 -1.46
CA LEU A 101 17.51 0.14 -2.71
C LEU A 101 16.35 -0.83 -3.01
N SER A 102 16.38 -2.06 -2.50
CA SER A 102 15.28 -3.01 -2.71
C SER A 102 13.97 -2.55 -2.05
N VAL A 103 14.03 -1.63 -1.08
CA VAL A 103 12.84 -0.93 -0.56
C VAL A 103 12.08 -0.22 -1.68
N LEU A 104 12.78 0.45 -2.59
CA LEU A 104 12.15 1.17 -3.70
C LEU A 104 11.43 0.21 -4.65
N THR A 105 12.07 -0.90 -5.02
CA THR A 105 11.45 -1.89 -5.91
C THR A 105 10.30 -2.60 -5.21
N ALA A 106 10.46 -2.96 -3.93
CA ALA A 106 9.43 -3.61 -3.12
C ALA A 106 8.14 -2.78 -3.01
N MET A 107 8.23 -1.45 -2.99
CA MET A 107 7.06 -0.56 -2.99
C MET A 107 6.15 -0.73 -4.22
N PHE A 108 6.62 -1.34 -5.30
CA PHE A 108 5.83 -1.60 -6.50
C PHE A 108 5.36 -3.06 -6.65
N LEU A 109 5.90 -3.98 -5.85
CA LEU A 109 5.57 -5.40 -5.90
C LEU A 109 4.26 -5.69 -5.18
N HIS A 110 3.41 -6.53 -5.78
CA HIS A 110 2.12 -6.92 -5.20
C HIS A 110 1.90 -8.43 -5.35
N GLY A 111 1.47 -9.07 -4.26
CA GLY A 111 1.27 -10.53 -4.25
C GLY A 111 -0.06 -11.03 -4.82
N SER A 112 -1.03 -10.14 -5.06
CA SER A 112 -2.34 -10.54 -5.62
C SER A 112 -3.08 -9.33 -6.22
N TRP A 113 -4.09 -9.63 -7.05
CA TRP A 113 -5.01 -8.62 -7.58
C TRP A 113 -5.70 -7.82 -6.49
N LEU A 114 -6.18 -8.48 -5.42
CA LEU A 114 -6.84 -7.78 -4.31
C LEU A 114 -5.86 -6.84 -3.59
N HIS A 115 -4.60 -7.27 -3.40
CA HIS A 115 -3.56 -6.44 -2.81
C HIS A 115 -3.27 -5.20 -3.67
N LEU A 116 -3.11 -5.37 -4.98
CA LEU A 116 -2.89 -4.26 -5.92
C LEU A 116 -4.09 -3.31 -5.95
N LEU A 117 -5.29 -3.82 -6.25
CA LEU A 117 -6.49 -3.00 -6.43
C LEU A 117 -6.84 -2.24 -5.14
N GLY A 118 -6.64 -2.87 -3.98
CA GLY A 118 -6.78 -2.21 -2.68
C GLY A 118 -5.83 -1.03 -2.54
N ASN A 119 -4.54 -1.22 -2.78
CA ASN A 119 -3.56 -0.13 -2.71
C ASN A 119 -3.88 1.00 -3.70
N MET A 120 -4.19 0.67 -4.95
CA MET A 120 -4.46 1.68 -5.98
C MET A 120 -5.73 2.48 -5.67
N LEU A 121 -6.76 1.85 -5.12
CA LEU A 121 -7.98 2.53 -4.68
C LEU A 121 -7.70 3.56 -3.58
N PHE A 122 -6.96 3.17 -2.54
CA PHE A 122 -6.61 4.10 -1.46
C PHE A 122 -5.69 5.22 -1.96
N LEU A 123 -4.70 4.90 -2.79
CA LEU A 123 -3.82 5.91 -3.37
C LEU A 123 -4.59 6.89 -4.26
N LEU A 124 -5.55 6.41 -5.06
CA LEU A 124 -6.37 7.27 -5.91
C LEU A 124 -7.25 8.23 -5.11
N ILE A 125 -7.87 7.75 -4.04
CA ILE A 125 -8.84 8.53 -3.26
C ILE A 125 -8.16 9.53 -2.34
N PHE A 126 -7.04 9.16 -1.72
CA PHE A 126 -6.39 9.98 -0.71
C PHE A 126 -5.12 10.67 -1.21
N GLY A 127 -4.40 10.07 -2.17
CA GLY A 127 -3.14 10.59 -2.70
C GLY A 127 -3.30 11.92 -3.42
N ASN A 128 -4.38 12.09 -4.18
CA ASN A 128 -4.70 13.33 -4.90
C ASN A 128 -4.71 14.58 -3.99
N ASN A 129 -5.28 14.48 -2.79
CA ASN A 129 -5.38 15.59 -1.84
C ASN A 129 -4.05 15.92 -1.18
N ILE A 130 -3.25 14.90 -0.88
CA ILE A 130 -1.91 15.10 -0.33
C ILE A 130 -0.97 15.66 -1.39
N GLU A 131 -1.09 15.20 -2.64
CA GLU A 131 -0.38 15.75 -3.79
C GLU A 131 -0.78 17.20 -4.10
N ASP A 132 -2.08 17.55 -4.05
CA ASP A 132 -2.54 18.93 -4.20
C ASP A 132 -1.89 19.84 -3.14
N ARG A 133 -1.85 19.36 -1.89
CA ARG A 133 -1.32 20.10 -0.74
C ARG A 133 0.19 20.27 -0.75
N LEU A 134 0.94 19.26 -1.21
CA LEU A 134 2.41 19.26 -1.22
C LEU A 134 3.00 19.78 -2.54
N GLY A 135 2.28 19.59 -3.65
CA GLY A 135 2.82 19.64 -5.00
C GLY A 135 3.59 18.38 -5.37
N HIS A 136 3.77 18.16 -6.68
CA HIS A 136 4.31 16.92 -7.26
C HIS A 136 5.63 16.47 -6.62
N VAL A 137 6.66 17.33 -6.61
CA VAL A 137 8.01 16.96 -6.13
C VAL A 137 8.00 16.59 -4.64
N ARG A 138 7.36 17.41 -3.80
CA ARG A 138 7.30 17.15 -2.36
C ARG A 138 6.46 15.92 -2.04
N PHE A 139 5.40 15.66 -2.81
CA PHE A 139 4.60 14.45 -2.67
C PHE A 139 5.41 13.20 -3.02
N THR A 140 6.19 13.22 -4.11
CA THR A 140 7.08 12.09 -4.45
C THR A 140 8.08 11.80 -3.33
N LEU A 141 8.77 12.84 -2.82
CA LEU A 141 9.73 12.68 -1.72
C LEU A 141 9.05 12.20 -0.44
N PHE A 142 7.87 12.74 -0.11
CA PHE A 142 7.05 12.31 1.02
C PHE A 142 6.64 10.83 0.90
N TYR A 143 6.17 10.41 -0.28
CA TYR A 143 5.73 9.04 -0.53
C TYR A 143 6.87 8.05 -0.37
N VAL A 144 8.05 8.35 -0.95
CA VAL A 144 9.26 7.54 -0.79
C VAL A 144 9.70 7.51 0.66
N ALA A 145 9.76 8.65 1.36
CA ALA A 145 10.14 8.71 2.77
C ALA A 145 9.23 7.86 3.66
N CYS A 146 7.90 7.90 3.44
CA CYS A 146 6.96 7.06 4.17
C CYS A 146 7.15 5.57 3.87
N GLY A 147 7.44 5.22 2.61
CA GLY A 147 7.75 3.84 2.22
C GLY A 147 9.01 3.31 2.91
N PHE A 148 10.08 4.10 2.95
CA PHE A 148 11.31 3.77 3.67
C PHE A 148 11.10 3.63 5.17
N ALA A 149 10.40 4.58 5.79
CA ALA A 149 10.08 4.52 7.22
C ALA A 149 9.27 3.25 7.53
N ALA A 150 8.26 2.93 6.73
CA ALA A 150 7.45 1.72 6.88
C ALA A 150 8.29 0.44 6.74
N ALA A 151 9.15 0.36 5.72
CA ALA A 151 9.96 -0.82 5.45
C ALA A 151 10.99 -1.08 6.55
N TYR A 152 11.76 -0.06 6.94
CA TYR A 152 12.73 -0.19 8.04
C TYR A 152 12.05 -0.40 9.39
N GLY A 153 10.92 0.26 9.65
CA GLY A 153 10.14 0.03 10.86
C GLY A 153 9.63 -1.39 10.99
N PHE A 154 9.17 -1.99 9.89
CA PHE A 154 8.80 -3.41 9.86
C PHE A 154 10.03 -4.31 10.04
N ALA A 155 11.14 -4.00 9.36
CA ALA A 155 12.36 -4.79 9.41
C ALA A 155 12.96 -4.84 10.82
N LEU A 156 12.91 -3.74 11.58
CA LEU A 156 13.36 -3.70 12.98
C LEU A 156 12.55 -4.60 13.91
N VAL A 157 11.29 -4.87 13.60
CA VAL A 157 10.43 -5.77 14.40
C VAL A 157 10.57 -7.24 13.96
N ASN A 158 11.13 -7.47 12.78
CA ASN A 158 11.24 -8.80 12.15
C ASN A 158 12.67 -9.05 11.65
N GLU A 159 13.68 -8.65 12.43
CA GLU A 159 15.07 -8.54 11.98
C GLU A 159 15.69 -9.85 11.47
N ASP A 160 15.18 -11.00 11.91
CA ASP A 160 15.66 -12.31 11.48
C ASP A 160 14.74 -12.98 10.44
N SER A 161 13.68 -12.30 10.00
CA SER A 161 12.76 -12.84 9.00
C SER A 161 13.38 -12.80 7.60
N GLY A 162 13.36 -13.97 6.94
CA GLY A 162 13.66 -14.11 5.52
C GLY A 162 12.45 -13.90 4.61
N ASP A 163 11.27 -13.60 5.16
CA ASP A 163 10.06 -13.42 4.36
C ASP A 163 10.09 -12.07 3.65
N PRO A 164 9.80 -12.02 2.33
CA PRO A 164 9.84 -10.78 1.57
C PRO A 164 8.71 -9.83 1.99
N LEU A 165 9.08 -8.59 2.29
CA LEU A 165 8.17 -7.45 2.42
C LEU A 165 7.95 -6.81 1.04
N ILE A 166 6.69 -6.75 0.62
CA ILE A 166 6.27 -6.15 -0.65
C ILE A 166 5.03 -5.26 -0.47
N GLY A 167 4.88 -4.28 -1.36
CA GLY A 167 3.66 -3.49 -1.51
C GLY A 167 3.84 -2.00 -1.25
N ALA A 168 3.05 -1.22 -1.98
CA ALA A 168 2.92 0.23 -1.82
C ALA A 168 2.29 0.63 -0.46
N SER A 169 1.69 -0.34 0.23
CA SER A 169 0.77 -0.12 1.35
C SER A 169 1.38 0.65 2.53
N GLY A 170 2.67 0.49 2.83
CA GLY A 170 3.36 1.28 3.87
C GLY A 170 3.45 2.77 3.53
N ALA A 171 3.80 3.12 2.29
CA ALA A 171 3.82 4.50 1.82
C ALA A 171 2.41 5.10 1.75
N ILE A 172 1.43 4.32 1.28
CA ILE A 172 0.02 4.72 1.26
C ILE A 172 -0.49 4.94 2.69
N ALA A 173 -0.12 4.12 3.66
CA ALA A 173 -0.46 4.36 5.07
C ALA A 173 0.06 5.73 5.53
N GLY A 174 1.25 6.15 5.09
CA GLY A 174 1.75 7.51 5.31
C GLY A 174 0.87 8.59 4.66
N VAL A 175 0.40 8.38 3.43
CA VAL A 175 -0.59 9.26 2.78
C VAL A 175 -1.86 9.38 3.64
N LEU A 176 -2.36 8.27 4.19
CA LEU A 176 -3.53 8.26 5.08
C LEU A 176 -3.28 8.98 6.40
N GLY A 177 -2.08 8.83 6.99
CA GLY A 177 -1.66 9.54 8.18
C GLY A 177 -1.60 11.05 7.96
N ALA A 178 -1.01 11.48 6.85
CA ALA A 178 -1.03 12.88 6.43
C ALA A 178 -2.45 13.39 6.21
N TYR A 179 -3.31 12.60 5.57
CA TYR A 179 -4.70 12.94 5.35
C TYR A 179 -5.46 13.18 6.65
N LEU A 180 -5.27 12.34 7.65
CA LEU A 180 -5.91 12.51 8.96
C LEU A 180 -5.50 13.82 9.64
N VAL A 181 -4.22 14.18 9.54
CA VAL A 181 -3.67 15.41 10.15
C VAL A 181 -4.16 16.66 9.42
N LEU A 182 -4.18 16.63 8.09
CA LEU A 182 -4.52 17.77 7.25
C LEU A 182 -6.03 17.97 7.13
N TYR A 183 -6.80 16.88 7.09
CA TYR A 183 -8.25 16.90 6.85
C TYR A 183 -9.04 16.12 7.93
N PRO A 184 -8.87 16.41 9.24
CA PRO A 184 -9.47 15.63 10.33
C PRO A 184 -11.01 15.63 10.34
N ARG A 185 -11.63 16.64 9.70
CA ARG A 185 -13.10 16.78 9.58
C ARG A 185 -13.63 16.33 8.23
N ALA A 186 -12.77 15.87 7.31
CA ALA A 186 -13.22 15.37 6.02
C ALA A 186 -14.09 14.13 6.21
N ARG A 187 -15.07 14.00 5.33
CA ARG A 187 -15.95 12.84 5.27
C ARG A 187 -15.69 12.10 3.98
N VAL A 188 -15.56 10.79 4.08
CA VAL A 188 -15.31 9.89 2.95
C VAL A 188 -16.61 9.15 2.66
N TRP A 189 -16.96 9.06 1.38
CA TRP A 189 -18.00 8.17 0.92
C TRP A 189 -17.45 6.76 0.91
N VAL A 190 -18.14 5.89 1.64
CA VAL A 190 -17.76 4.50 1.76
C VAL A 190 -18.92 3.58 1.41
N LEU A 191 -18.61 2.50 0.69
CA LEU A 191 -19.52 1.39 0.49
C LEU A 191 -19.27 0.35 1.57
N VAL A 192 -20.35 -0.16 2.15
CA VAL A 192 -20.28 -1.19 3.20
C VAL A 192 -20.81 -2.49 2.62
N PRO A 193 -19.94 -3.43 2.17
CA PRO A 193 -20.37 -4.66 1.50
C PRO A 193 -21.33 -5.52 2.33
N PHE A 194 -21.13 -5.58 3.65
CA PHE A 194 -21.99 -6.35 4.56
C PHE A 194 -23.37 -5.72 4.82
N LEU A 195 -23.58 -4.47 4.40
CA LEU A 195 -24.89 -3.79 4.41
C LEU A 195 -25.40 -3.61 2.97
N VAL A 196 -25.23 -4.61 2.11
CA VAL A 196 -25.70 -4.58 0.71
C VAL A 196 -25.16 -3.35 -0.05
N PHE A 197 -23.87 -3.05 0.14
CA PHE A 197 -23.20 -1.89 -0.48
C PHE A 197 -23.88 -0.54 -0.22
N LEU A 198 -24.50 -0.36 0.95
CA LEU A 198 -25.09 0.92 1.35
C LEU A 198 -24.01 2.03 1.37
N PRO A 199 -24.16 3.12 0.58
CA PRO A 199 -23.23 4.23 0.61
C PRO A 199 -23.43 5.04 1.89
N LEU A 200 -22.42 5.09 2.74
CA LEU A 200 -22.41 5.87 3.96
C LEU A 200 -21.35 6.97 3.87
N ARG A 201 -21.63 8.11 4.49
CA ARG A 201 -20.69 9.23 4.57
C ARG A 201 -20.13 9.34 5.98
N LEU A 202 -18.97 8.71 6.19
CA LEU A 202 -18.34 8.60 7.50
C LEU A 202 -17.16 9.58 7.63
N PRO A 203 -16.86 10.06 8.85
CA PRO A 203 -15.68 10.90 9.05
C PRO A 203 -14.41 10.07 8.82
N ALA A 204 -13.40 10.68 8.19
CA ALA A 204 -12.18 9.99 7.77
C ALA A 204 -11.48 9.25 8.92
N TRP A 205 -11.44 9.84 10.11
CA TRP A 205 -10.84 9.21 11.30
C TRP A 205 -11.50 7.88 11.67
N LEU A 206 -12.82 7.75 11.49
CA LEU A 206 -13.56 6.52 11.81
C LEU A 206 -13.29 5.44 10.76
N VAL A 207 -13.23 5.83 9.49
CA VAL A 207 -12.89 4.93 8.38
C VAL A 207 -11.47 4.38 8.56
N LEU A 208 -10.51 5.26 8.87
CA LEU A 208 -9.11 4.89 9.10
C LEU A 208 -8.92 4.05 10.37
N GLY A 209 -9.65 4.38 11.45
CA GLY A 209 -9.65 3.57 12.67
C GLY A 209 -10.15 2.16 12.42
N PHE A 210 -11.28 2.01 11.71
CA PHE A 210 -11.80 0.69 11.33
C PHE A 210 -10.84 -0.08 10.42
N TRP A 211 -10.18 0.61 9.48
CA TRP A 211 -9.16 0.01 8.63
C TRP A 211 -8.00 -0.57 9.46
N PHE A 212 -7.46 0.16 10.43
CA PHE A 212 -6.40 -0.36 11.31
C PHE A 212 -6.83 -1.57 12.14
N VAL A 213 -8.04 -1.56 12.70
CA VAL A 213 -8.58 -2.70 13.45
C VAL A 213 -8.66 -3.94 12.55
N LEU A 214 -9.12 -3.76 11.32
CA LEU A 214 -9.22 -4.87 10.37
C LEU A 214 -7.83 -5.39 9.96
N GLN A 215 -6.85 -4.51 9.73
CA GLN A 215 -5.48 -4.94 9.42
C GLN A 215 -4.85 -5.71 10.59
N ALA A 216 -5.09 -5.30 11.84
CA ALA A 216 -4.65 -6.03 13.02
C ALA A 216 -5.29 -7.43 13.09
N ALA A 217 -6.60 -7.53 12.81
CA ALA A 217 -7.31 -8.81 12.76
C ALA A 217 -6.74 -9.75 11.67
N TYR A 218 -6.47 -9.24 10.47
CA TYR A 218 -5.81 -10.01 9.41
C TYR A 218 -4.40 -10.46 9.80
N SER A 219 -3.61 -9.58 10.43
CA SER A 219 -2.26 -9.91 10.89
C SER A 219 -2.23 -10.95 12.02
N SER A 220 -3.28 -11.02 12.85
CA SER A 220 -3.40 -11.99 13.94
C SER A 220 -3.80 -13.41 13.50
N GLY A 221 -4.01 -13.64 12.19
CA GLY A 221 -4.48 -14.93 11.65
C GLY A 221 -5.97 -15.21 11.90
N ALA A 222 -6.69 -14.30 12.55
CA ALA A 222 -8.11 -14.44 12.87
C ALA A 222 -9.05 -14.27 11.67
N ALA A 223 -8.54 -13.87 10.50
CA ALA A 223 -9.33 -13.63 9.29
C ALA A 223 -8.67 -14.19 8.02
N VAL A 224 -9.31 -15.22 7.43
CA VAL A 224 -9.10 -15.83 6.09
C VAL A 224 -7.65 -16.27 5.76
N PRO A 225 -7.36 -17.59 5.69
CA PRO A 225 -6.01 -18.15 5.46
C PRO A 225 -5.31 -17.81 4.13
N ALA A 226 -6.01 -17.18 3.18
CA ALA A 226 -5.54 -16.98 1.80
C ALA A 226 -5.03 -15.56 1.49
N ALA A 227 -5.15 -14.62 2.43
CA ALA A 227 -4.54 -13.30 2.32
C ALA A 227 -3.19 -13.39 3.04
N GLY A 228 -2.08 -13.32 2.30
CA GLY A 228 -0.73 -13.34 2.89
C GLY A 228 -0.59 -12.38 4.08
N THR A 229 0.29 -12.71 5.02
CA THR A 229 0.47 -11.98 6.27
C THR A 229 0.62 -10.49 6.01
N VAL A 230 -0.41 -9.71 6.35
CA VAL A 230 -0.37 -8.26 6.21
C VAL A 230 0.71 -7.74 7.15
N ALA A 231 1.67 -6.97 6.62
CA ALA A 231 2.71 -6.30 7.38
C ALA A 231 2.15 -5.14 8.22
N TYR A 232 1.32 -5.45 9.23
CA TYR A 232 0.62 -4.47 10.06
C TYR A 232 1.57 -3.44 10.68
N ALA A 233 2.75 -3.87 11.15
CA ALA A 233 3.76 -2.96 11.68
C ALA A 233 4.25 -1.94 10.64
N ALA A 234 4.38 -2.34 9.36
CA ALA A 234 4.74 -1.42 8.28
C ALA A 234 3.67 -0.32 8.10
N HIS A 235 2.38 -0.69 8.19
CA HIS A 235 1.27 0.25 8.09
C HIS A 235 1.25 1.24 9.25
N VAL A 236 1.46 0.76 10.48
CA VAL A 236 1.52 1.63 11.66
C VAL A 236 2.67 2.63 11.54
N VAL A 237 3.87 2.16 11.22
CA VAL A 237 5.04 3.04 11.11
C VAL A 237 4.89 4.03 9.95
N GLY A 238 4.44 3.56 8.78
CA GLY A 238 4.17 4.42 7.63
C GLY A 238 3.17 5.52 7.97
N PHE A 239 2.06 5.17 8.62
CA PHE A 239 1.04 6.12 9.05
C PHE A 239 1.57 7.17 10.01
N LEU A 240 2.30 6.76 11.05
CA LEU A 240 2.91 7.68 12.01
C LEU A 240 3.94 8.59 11.33
N ALA A 241 4.78 8.07 10.44
CA ALA A 241 5.71 8.86 9.66
C ALA A 241 4.97 9.93 8.81
N GLY A 242 3.89 9.54 8.16
CA GLY A 242 3.04 10.46 7.40
C GLY A 242 2.41 11.56 8.27
N MET A 243 1.91 11.21 9.45
CA MET A 243 1.38 12.18 10.41
C MET A 243 2.45 13.20 10.83
N LEU A 244 3.65 12.72 11.19
CA LEU A 244 4.75 13.54 11.64
C LEU A 244 5.24 14.50 10.54
N LEU A 245 5.43 13.98 9.32
CA LEU A 245 5.89 14.77 8.18
C LEU A 245 4.84 15.80 7.73
N ALA A 246 3.55 15.49 7.86
CA ALA A 246 2.47 16.41 7.48
C ALA A 246 2.09 17.41 8.58
N TRP A 247 2.43 17.16 9.84
CA TRP A 247 2.07 18.01 10.99
C TRP A 247 2.40 19.50 10.80
N PRO A 248 3.60 19.89 10.33
CA PRO A 248 3.94 21.31 10.14
C PRO A 248 3.07 22.02 9.09
N LEU A 249 2.39 21.27 8.22
CA LEU A 249 1.59 21.81 7.12
C LEU A 249 0.14 22.12 7.54
N ARG A 250 -0.28 21.75 8.75
CA ARG A 250 -1.65 21.93 9.25
C ARG A 250 -2.15 23.39 9.26
N PRO A 251 -1.37 24.42 9.65
CA PRO A 251 -1.87 25.80 9.74
C PRO A 251 -2.32 26.45 8.43
N GLY A 252 -2.04 25.82 7.27
CA GLY A 252 -2.41 26.33 5.94
C GLY A 252 -3.41 25.46 5.17
N THR A 253 -4.01 24.45 5.80
CA THR A 253 -4.93 23.56 5.10
C THR A 253 -6.36 24.12 5.12
N PRO A 254 -6.96 24.45 3.96
CA PRO A 254 -8.31 24.97 3.92
C PRO A 254 -9.31 23.90 4.39
N PRO A 255 -10.37 24.30 5.11
CA PRO A 255 -11.37 23.36 5.56
C PRO A 255 -12.07 22.70 4.35
N PRO A 256 -12.52 21.44 4.48
CA PRO A 256 -13.33 20.79 3.46
C PRO A 256 -14.58 21.63 3.18
N PRO A 257 -15.08 21.68 1.93
CA PRO A 257 -16.33 22.37 1.61
C PRO A 257 -17.46 21.84 2.48
N GLU A 258 -18.29 22.74 3.01
CA GLU A 258 -19.50 22.31 3.70
C GLU A 258 -20.40 21.54 2.73
N PRO A 259 -20.98 20.40 3.15
CA PRO A 259 -21.98 19.74 2.33
C PRO A 259 -23.10 20.74 2.03
N ARG A 260 -23.53 20.81 0.75
CA ARG A 260 -24.77 21.52 0.40
C ARG A 260 -25.84 21.05 1.37
N ARG A 261 -26.31 21.93 2.25
CA ARG A 261 -27.49 21.65 3.06
C ARG A 261 -28.56 21.19 2.08
N LEU A 262 -29.16 20.02 2.33
CA LEU A 262 -30.40 19.65 1.65
C LEU A 262 -31.33 20.86 1.85
N LEU A 263 -31.72 21.50 0.76
CA LEU A 263 -32.70 22.60 0.74
C LEU A 263 -34.08 22.03 1.08
N PHE A 264 -34.23 21.47 2.28
CA PHE A 264 -35.50 21.17 2.92
C PHE A 264 -35.58 22.00 4.19
N GLY A 265 -35.81 23.28 3.96
CA GLY A 265 -36.05 24.30 4.97
C GLY A 265 -36.44 25.55 4.19
N ARG A 266 -37.73 25.88 4.25
CA ARG A 266 -38.38 27.01 3.55
C ARG A 266 -37.40 28.17 3.38
N GLN A 267 -37.21 28.62 2.14
CA GLN A 267 -36.81 30.00 1.89
C GLN A 267 -37.76 30.89 2.71
N ALA A 268 -37.24 31.45 3.80
CA ALA A 268 -37.87 32.61 4.40
C ALA A 268 -37.79 33.69 3.32
N ARG A 269 -38.95 33.95 2.71
CA ARG A 269 -39.15 35.02 1.75
C ARG A 269 -38.59 36.30 2.36
N HIS A 270 -37.63 36.93 1.70
CA HIS A 270 -37.43 38.36 1.85
C HIS A 270 -38.66 39.03 1.23
N SER A 271 -39.60 39.44 2.07
CA SER A 271 -40.64 40.38 1.70
C SER A 271 -40.07 41.79 1.80
N TRP A 272 -40.08 42.46 0.65
CA TRP A 272 -40.09 43.92 0.37
C TRP A 272 -39.11 44.80 1.15
#